data_AF-A0A517R0Q4-F1
#
_entry.id   AF-A0A517R0Q4-F1
#
_cell.length_a   1.000
_cell.length_b   1.000
_cell.length_c   1.000
_cell.angle_alpha   90.00
_cell.angle_beta   90.00
_cell.angle_gamma   90.00
#
_symmetry.space_group_name_H-M   'P 1'
#
loop_
_entity.id
_entity.type
_entity.pdbx_description
1 polymer ?
#
loop_
_entity_poly.entity_id
_entity_poly.type
_entity_poly.pdbx_seq_one_letter_code
_entity_poly.pdbx_strand_id
1 'polypeptide(L)'
;MLVCCGAFLFPAMTQARKAERRSHSRNDLKQVALGTHNFQDVYVVLPSGPAGNEKLFRSDEADRSWRTHLLPFVGHPDLFDRIDKTAAWDAPQNAAVFAESIPEFVNPALNPDGTPGPYGVSTYEANSLVFRSDKVMSRKEITDGASNTLFIGEVNAALPAWGKPGTARNPAIGLGGGPDRFGSPWTIAGENVVYFTLGDGSVRPISNNIDRRVLGYLANPSDGNEFDVASLDAKVNPTAQTSASIPEGLRPNGGRPIDGKERLKEIGKASHAHHNVHGHFPSGPTEIPDAADTSKLSVFASLLPHLGQQTTFNAIDRNASWDSSQNRRAYGTRIENFYQWPDQSAVGPKGYALSHIAPNSRLFKIEVDGKVVSPSYQTISDGTSNTIMMGQVNSHFRPWGDPNASRDPALGFGSNPDQMGGNGEFCFILLADGRVMKMTYNISSQALKHISTPAAGDTPTY
;
A
#
# COMPACT_ATOMS: atom_id res chain seq x y z
N MET A 1 -13.85 8.24 46.30
CA MET A 1 -12.78 8.59 45.33
C MET A 1 -12.95 7.67 44.12
N LEU A 2 -13.89 7.98 43.21
CA LEU A 2 -14.27 7.03 42.15
C LEU A 2 -14.90 7.75 40.95
N VAL A 3 -14.23 8.74 40.38
CA VAL A 3 -14.54 9.26 39.03
C VAL A 3 -13.24 9.85 38.46
N CYS A 4 -12.54 9.11 37.60
CA CYS A 4 -11.49 9.66 36.72
C CYS A 4 -11.15 8.76 35.51
N CYS A 5 -11.51 7.46 35.51
CA CYS A 5 -11.17 6.56 34.38
C CYS A 5 -12.02 6.77 33.10
N GLY A 6 -13.14 7.50 33.16
CA GLY A 6 -14.01 7.71 31.99
C GLY A 6 -13.51 8.76 30.99
N ALA A 7 -12.70 9.73 31.42
CA ALA A 7 -12.37 10.90 30.58
C ALA A 7 -11.26 10.62 29.54
N PHE A 8 -10.33 9.70 29.82
CA PHE A 8 -9.21 9.39 28.92
C PHE A 8 -9.55 8.39 27.80
N LEU A 9 -10.65 7.64 27.97
CA LEU A 9 -11.09 6.62 27.03
C LEU A 9 -11.81 7.21 25.79
N PHE A 10 -12.48 8.36 25.94
CA PHE A 10 -13.22 9.02 24.84
C PHE A 10 -12.34 9.57 23.70
N PRO A 11 -11.21 10.28 23.95
CA PRO A 11 -10.32 10.74 22.89
C PRO A 11 -9.68 9.60 22.10
N ALA A 12 -9.27 8.52 22.78
CA ALA A 12 -8.66 7.36 22.12
C ALA A 12 -9.64 6.62 21.21
N MET A 13 -10.88 6.37 21.67
CA MET A 13 -11.93 5.74 20.85
C MET A 13 -12.34 6.60 19.66
N THR A 14 -12.37 7.94 19.81
CA THR A 14 -12.69 8.83 18.69
C THR A 14 -11.55 8.91 17.67
N GLN A 15 -10.29 8.81 18.10
CA GLN A 15 -9.12 8.73 17.22
C GLN A 15 -9.07 7.39 16.47
N ALA A 16 -9.36 6.27 17.14
CA ALA A 16 -9.43 4.94 16.54
C ALA A 16 -10.52 4.88 15.45
N ARG A 17 -11.73 5.34 15.74
CA ARG A 17 -12.84 5.41 14.75
C ARG A 17 -12.53 6.32 13.57
N LYS A 18 -11.82 7.44 13.79
CA LYS A 18 -11.36 8.31 12.70
C LYS A 18 -10.31 7.62 11.82
N ALA A 19 -9.39 6.87 12.43
CA ALA A 19 -8.39 6.11 11.70
C ALA A 19 -9.00 4.94 10.90
N GLU A 20 -9.99 4.26 11.47
CA GLU A 20 -10.77 3.19 10.83
C GLU A 20 -11.51 3.72 9.59
N ARG A 21 -12.33 4.78 9.74
CA ARG A 21 -13.05 5.39 8.61
C ARG A 21 -12.10 5.88 7.51
N ARG A 22 -10.93 6.39 7.89
CA ARG A 22 -9.88 6.77 6.93
C ARG A 22 -9.31 5.57 6.20
N SER A 23 -9.06 4.46 6.91
CA SER A 23 -8.61 3.21 6.30
C SER A 23 -9.64 2.64 5.34
N HIS A 24 -10.92 2.72 5.72
CA HIS A 24 -12.06 2.29 4.90
C HIS A 24 -12.15 3.14 3.62
N SER A 25 -12.20 4.48 3.71
CA SER A 25 -12.20 5.35 2.51
C SER A 25 -11.02 5.08 1.57
N ARG A 26 -9.82 4.84 2.13
CA ARG A 26 -8.64 4.48 1.35
C ARG A 26 -8.80 3.13 0.66
N ASN A 27 -9.48 2.17 1.28
CA ASN A 27 -9.78 0.88 0.68
C ASN A 27 -10.83 1.01 -0.43
N ASP A 28 -11.86 1.83 -0.26
CA ASP A 28 -12.87 2.08 -1.29
C ASP A 28 -12.23 2.71 -2.53
N LEU A 29 -11.37 3.72 -2.35
CA LEU A 29 -10.56 4.28 -3.44
C LEU A 29 -9.71 3.22 -4.15
N LYS A 30 -9.15 2.24 -3.43
CA LYS A 30 -8.43 1.11 -4.05
C LYS A 30 -9.36 0.21 -4.86
N GLN A 31 -10.57 -0.06 -4.37
CA GLN A 31 -11.56 -0.85 -5.12
C GLN A 31 -11.99 -0.13 -6.40
N VAL A 32 -12.22 1.17 -6.33
CA VAL A 32 -12.54 2.00 -7.51
C VAL A 32 -11.37 2.03 -8.50
N ALA A 33 -10.12 2.15 -8.01
CA ALA A 33 -8.94 2.10 -8.87
C ALA A 33 -8.76 0.72 -9.53
N LEU A 34 -8.96 -0.36 -8.78
CA LEU A 34 -8.92 -1.72 -9.31
C LEU A 34 -10.01 -1.92 -10.37
N GLY A 35 -11.24 -1.46 -10.10
CA GLY A 35 -12.33 -1.49 -11.06
C GLY A 35 -12.00 -0.71 -12.33
N THR A 36 -11.34 0.44 -12.19
CA THR A 36 -10.84 1.25 -13.32
C THR A 36 -9.80 0.50 -14.15
N HIS A 37 -8.86 -0.20 -13.51
CA HIS A 37 -7.89 -1.03 -14.22
C HIS A 37 -8.55 -2.22 -14.92
N ASN A 38 -9.48 -2.92 -14.27
CA ASN A 38 -10.20 -4.02 -14.89
C ASN A 38 -11.04 -3.56 -16.09
N PHE A 39 -11.69 -2.40 -16.00
CA PHE A 39 -12.36 -1.77 -17.14
C PHE A 39 -11.36 -1.48 -18.25
N GLN A 40 -10.23 -0.86 -17.92
CA GLN A 40 -9.20 -0.53 -18.88
C GLN A 40 -8.59 -1.76 -19.57
N ASP A 41 -8.46 -2.89 -18.87
CA ASP A 41 -7.95 -4.13 -19.45
C ASP A 41 -8.93 -4.73 -20.47
N VAL A 42 -10.24 -4.58 -20.24
CA VAL A 42 -11.29 -5.03 -21.16
C VAL A 42 -11.44 -4.10 -22.37
N TYR A 43 -11.45 -2.78 -22.14
CA TYR A 43 -11.81 -1.78 -23.16
C TYR A 43 -10.61 -1.02 -23.75
N VAL A 44 -9.41 -1.21 -23.19
CA VAL A 44 -8.13 -0.56 -23.58
C VAL A 44 -8.14 0.98 -23.44
N VAL A 45 -9.17 1.53 -22.80
CA VAL A 45 -9.36 2.95 -22.52
C VAL A 45 -9.86 3.14 -21.08
N LEU A 46 -9.63 4.32 -20.51
CA LEU A 46 -10.22 4.70 -19.23
C LEU A 46 -11.72 4.97 -19.39
N PRO A 47 -12.52 4.74 -18.34
CA PRO A 47 -13.93 5.10 -18.36
C PRO A 47 -14.04 6.63 -18.41
N SER A 48 -14.59 7.20 -19.47
CA SER A 48 -14.75 8.65 -19.63
C SER A 48 -16.20 9.02 -19.89
N GLY A 49 -16.49 10.32 -19.80
CA GLY A 49 -17.81 10.88 -20.16
C GLY A 49 -18.05 10.93 -21.69
N PRO A 50 -19.18 11.54 -22.11
CA PRO A 50 -19.91 11.23 -23.35
C PRO A 50 -19.21 11.32 -24.70
N ALA A 51 -18.10 12.02 -24.83
CA ALA A 51 -17.40 12.05 -26.10
C ALA A 51 -16.36 10.92 -26.18
N GLY A 52 -16.75 9.82 -26.81
CA GLY A 52 -15.87 9.27 -27.84
C GLY A 52 -15.48 7.81 -27.68
N ASN A 53 -16.42 6.89 -27.83
CA ASN A 53 -16.17 5.80 -28.78
C ASN A 53 -17.49 5.18 -29.25
N GLU A 54 -18.04 5.65 -30.38
CA GLU A 54 -19.18 5.01 -31.06
C GLU A 54 -18.92 3.52 -31.37
N LYS A 55 -17.66 3.06 -31.30
CA LYS A 55 -17.27 1.63 -31.47
C LYS A 55 -17.31 0.80 -30.20
N LEU A 56 -17.30 1.41 -29.01
CA LEU A 56 -17.36 0.68 -27.73
C LEU A 56 -18.73 0.87 -27.05
N PHE A 57 -19.38 2.00 -27.31
CA PHE A 57 -20.62 2.42 -26.70
C PHE A 57 -21.53 2.98 -27.80
N ARG A 58 -22.79 2.56 -27.85
CA ARG A 58 -23.75 3.17 -28.80
C ARG A 58 -23.95 4.65 -28.43
N SER A 59 -24.43 5.47 -29.37
CA SER A 59 -24.61 6.93 -29.15
C SER A 59 -25.52 7.29 -27.96
N ASP A 60 -26.40 6.37 -27.54
CA ASP A 60 -27.24 6.43 -26.34
C ASP A 60 -26.52 6.01 -25.05
N GLU A 61 -25.34 5.40 -25.14
CA GLU A 61 -24.49 5.00 -24.02
C GLU A 61 -23.38 5.99 -23.69
N ALA A 62 -23.13 6.95 -24.59
CA ALA A 62 -22.26 8.10 -24.38
C ALA A 62 -22.68 8.88 -23.13
N ASP A 63 -23.98 9.07 -22.89
CA ASP A 63 -24.49 9.86 -21.77
C ASP A 63 -24.46 9.12 -20.42
N ARG A 64 -23.38 8.41 -20.12
CA ARG A 64 -23.21 7.69 -18.83
C ARG A 64 -22.03 8.20 -18.03
N SER A 65 -22.19 8.14 -16.72
CA SER A 65 -21.12 8.44 -15.76
C SER A 65 -20.01 7.39 -15.87
N TRP A 66 -18.76 7.83 -15.71
CA TRP A 66 -17.62 6.91 -15.59
C TRP A 66 -17.85 5.89 -14.47
N ARG A 67 -18.57 6.27 -13.39
CA ARG A 67 -18.94 5.37 -12.29
C ARG A 67 -19.94 4.31 -12.71
N THR A 68 -20.91 4.66 -13.57
CA THR A 68 -21.87 3.69 -14.11
C THR A 68 -21.17 2.59 -14.89
N HIS A 69 -20.15 2.93 -15.67
CA HIS A 69 -19.32 1.95 -16.37
C HIS A 69 -18.49 1.05 -15.43
N LEU A 70 -18.19 1.52 -14.22
CA LEU A 70 -17.43 0.77 -13.23
C LEU A 70 -18.26 -0.23 -12.42
N LEU A 71 -19.60 -0.12 -12.40
CA LEU A 71 -20.46 -0.98 -11.56
C LEU A 71 -20.12 -2.48 -11.66
N PRO A 72 -19.98 -3.10 -12.85
CA PRO A 72 -19.64 -4.53 -12.95
C PRO A 72 -18.24 -4.85 -12.40
N PHE A 73 -17.34 -3.88 -12.41
CA PHE A 73 -15.94 -4.02 -11.99
C PHE A 73 -15.71 -3.72 -10.51
N VAL A 74 -16.70 -3.13 -9.83
CA VAL A 74 -16.68 -2.86 -8.39
C VAL A 74 -17.71 -3.70 -7.61
N GLY A 75 -18.20 -4.79 -8.20
CA GLY A 75 -19.04 -5.78 -7.51
C GLY A 75 -20.55 -5.56 -7.63
N HIS A 76 -21.01 -4.70 -8.53
CA HIS A 76 -22.43 -4.38 -8.74
C HIS A 76 -22.94 -4.69 -10.17
N PRO A 77 -22.71 -5.90 -10.74
CA PRO A 77 -23.24 -6.26 -12.06
C PRO A 77 -24.77 -6.27 -12.10
N ASP A 78 -25.43 -6.73 -11.04
CA ASP A 78 -26.90 -6.77 -10.95
C ASP A 78 -27.52 -5.36 -11.03
N LEU A 79 -26.87 -4.37 -10.42
CA LEU A 79 -27.30 -2.98 -10.49
C LEU A 79 -27.12 -2.42 -11.90
N PHE A 80 -26.02 -2.77 -12.57
CA PHE A 80 -25.76 -2.37 -13.96
C PHE A 80 -26.77 -2.96 -14.95
N ASP A 81 -27.21 -4.20 -14.71
CA ASP A 81 -28.18 -4.88 -15.56
C ASP A 81 -29.60 -4.30 -15.45
N ARG A 82 -29.94 -3.72 -14.30
CA ARG A 82 -31.23 -3.05 -14.05
C ARG A 82 -31.36 -1.67 -14.72
N ILE A 83 -30.26 -1.09 -15.19
CA ILE A 83 -30.29 0.22 -15.85
C ILE A 83 -30.94 0.08 -17.24
N ASP A 84 -31.97 0.87 -17.51
CA ASP A 84 -32.49 1.06 -18.86
C ASP A 84 -31.47 1.87 -19.65
N LYS A 85 -30.75 1.13 -20.50
CA LYS A 85 -29.64 1.61 -21.30
C LYS A 85 -30.08 2.58 -22.41
N THR A 86 -31.37 2.64 -22.73
CA THR A 86 -31.94 3.48 -23.79
C THR A 86 -32.51 4.81 -23.27
N ALA A 87 -32.54 5.00 -21.95
CA ALA A 87 -33.04 6.19 -21.29
C ALA A 87 -31.92 6.97 -20.59
N ALA A 88 -32.11 8.28 -20.40
CA ALA A 88 -31.19 9.11 -19.63
C ALA A 88 -31.07 8.61 -18.17
N TRP A 89 -29.95 8.92 -17.53
CA TRP A 89 -29.69 8.49 -16.15
C TRP A 89 -30.72 9.00 -15.14
N ASP A 90 -31.28 10.20 -15.37
CA ASP A 90 -32.28 10.87 -14.53
C ASP A 90 -33.72 10.69 -15.05
N ALA A 91 -33.93 9.82 -16.04
CA ALA A 91 -35.26 9.50 -16.54
C ALA A 91 -36.06 8.71 -15.48
N PRO A 92 -37.41 8.81 -15.45
CA PRO A 92 -38.24 8.09 -14.49
C PRO A 92 -38.00 6.57 -14.43
N GLN A 93 -37.64 5.95 -15.57
CA GLN A 93 -37.31 4.53 -15.71
C GLN A 93 -36.08 4.14 -14.87
N ASN A 94 -35.11 5.05 -14.76
CA ASN A 94 -33.82 4.84 -14.12
C ASN A 94 -33.76 5.42 -12.71
N ALA A 95 -34.74 6.24 -12.31
CA ALA A 95 -34.73 6.99 -11.05
C ALA A 95 -34.55 6.09 -9.80
N ALA A 96 -35.19 4.92 -9.77
CA ALA A 96 -35.05 3.99 -8.65
C ALA A 96 -33.65 3.40 -8.53
N VAL A 97 -33.02 3.06 -9.67
CA VAL A 97 -31.67 2.50 -9.70
C VAL A 97 -30.65 3.54 -9.25
N PHE A 98 -30.74 4.77 -9.75
CA PHE A 98 -29.80 5.84 -9.38
C PHE A 98 -30.08 6.48 -8.02
N ALA A 99 -31.17 6.12 -7.34
CA ALA A 99 -31.41 6.46 -5.94
C ALA A 99 -30.61 5.58 -4.95
N GLU A 100 -30.13 4.42 -5.39
CA GLU A 100 -29.38 3.51 -4.53
C GLU A 100 -28.00 4.08 -4.15
N SER A 101 -27.61 3.87 -2.89
CA SER A 101 -26.28 4.23 -2.39
C SER A 101 -25.32 3.10 -2.69
N ILE A 102 -24.14 3.44 -3.24
CA ILE A 102 -23.06 2.49 -3.52
C ILE A 102 -21.95 2.74 -2.50
N PRO A 103 -21.75 1.84 -1.51
CA PRO A 103 -20.76 2.05 -0.46
C PRO A 103 -19.36 2.36 -1.00
N GLU A 104 -18.94 1.71 -2.08
CA GLU A 104 -17.62 1.89 -2.71
C GLU A 104 -17.42 3.30 -3.31
N PHE A 105 -18.49 4.09 -3.47
CA PHE A 105 -18.43 5.47 -3.95
C PHE A 105 -18.56 6.51 -2.82
N VAL A 106 -18.73 6.07 -1.57
CA VAL A 106 -19.03 6.96 -0.44
C VAL A 106 -17.99 6.77 0.68
N ASN A 107 -17.29 7.85 1.00
CA ASN A 107 -16.38 7.94 2.12
C ASN A 107 -17.20 7.87 3.43
N PRO A 108 -16.96 6.87 4.28
CA PRO A 108 -17.77 6.62 5.48
C PRO A 108 -17.62 7.67 6.58
N ALA A 109 -16.70 8.64 6.45
CA ALA A 109 -16.61 9.80 7.34
C ALA A 109 -17.37 11.02 6.86
N LEU A 110 -17.90 11.01 5.64
CA LEU A 110 -18.77 12.06 5.16
C LEU A 110 -20.21 11.59 5.29
N ASN A 111 -21.02 12.39 5.97
CA ASN A 111 -22.46 12.28 5.84
C ASN A 111 -22.85 13.06 4.58
N PRO A 112 -23.37 12.41 3.54
CA PRO A 112 -23.84 13.10 2.35
C PRO A 112 -25.17 13.82 2.64
N ASP A 113 -25.16 14.75 3.58
CA ASP A 113 -26.31 15.60 3.89
C ASP A 113 -26.35 16.72 2.83
N GLY A 114 -27.10 16.49 1.75
CA GLY A 114 -27.21 17.45 0.64
C GLY A 114 -27.20 16.79 -0.75
N THR A 115 -27.92 15.68 -0.90
CA THR A 115 -28.06 14.97 -2.17
C THR A 115 -28.53 15.91 -3.29
N PRO A 116 -27.98 15.81 -4.52
CA PRO A 116 -28.58 16.43 -5.70
C PRO A 116 -29.89 15.70 -6.02
N GLY A 117 -30.96 16.07 -5.31
CA GLY A 117 -32.28 15.47 -5.48
C GLY A 117 -32.39 14.05 -4.89
N PRO A 118 -33.20 13.16 -5.48
CA PRO A 118 -33.50 11.83 -4.94
C PRO A 118 -32.39 10.78 -5.23
N TYR A 119 -31.25 11.19 -5.79
CA TYR A 119 -30.23 10.28 -6.29
C TYR A 119 -29.13 10.00 -5.26
N GLY A 120 -28.58 8.79 -5.30
CA GLY A 120 -27.40 8.40 -4.55
C GLY A 120 -26.20 9.22 -5.00
N VAL A 121 -25.33 9.58 -4.04
CA VAL A 121 -24.16 10.43 -4.31
C VAL A 121 -22.87 9.64 -4.35
N SER A 122 -21.84 10.28 -4.90
CA SER A 122 -20.45 9.87 -4.74
C SER A 122 -19.67 10.95 -4.00
N THR A 123 -18.77 10.54 -3.12
CA THR A 123 -17.77 11.42 -2.49
C THR A 123 -16.39 11.24 -3.09
N TYR A 124 -16.27 10.47 -4.16
CA TYR A 124 -15.06 10.39 -4.98
C TYR A 124 -15.32 11.02 -6.34
N GLU A 125 -14.39 11.81 -6.84
CA GLU A 125 -14.45 12.42 -8.18
C GLU A 125 -13.22 12.09 -9.00
N ALA A 126 -13.38 12.07 -10.32
CA ALA A 126 -12.29 11.84 -11.23
C ALA A 126 -11.55 13.14 -11.57
N ASN A 127 -10.29 13.03 -11.93
CA ASN A 127 -9.47 14.08 -12.50
C ASN A 127 -9.94 14.37 -13.93
N SER A 128 -10.45 15.57 -14.19
CA SER A 128 -10.99 15.95 -15.50
C SER A 128 -9.97 16.04 -16.62
N LEU A 129 -8.67 16.10 -16.31
CA LEU A 129 -7.60 16.05 -17.31
C LEU A 129 -7.31 14.62 -17.79
N VAL A 130 -7.70 13.62 -16.99
CA VAL A 130 -7.55 12.18 -17.28
C VAL A 130 -8.87 11.59 -17.76
N PHE A 131 -9.95 11.78 -17.00
CA PHE A 131 -11.31 11.33 -17.29
C PHE A 131 -12.06 12.44 -18.02
N ARG A 132 -11.59 12.74 -19.24
CA ARG A 132 -12.06 13.90 -19.98
C ARG A 132 -13.49 13.70 -20.49
N SER A 133 -14.26 14.78 -20.57
CA SER A 133 -15.60 14.75 -21.15
C SER A 133 -15.61 14.79 -22.68
N ASP A 134 -14.51 15.25 -23.29
CA ASP A 134 -14.36 15.50 -24.73
C ASP A 134 -13.57 14.41 -25.47
N LYS A 135 -12.92 13.48 -24.76
CA LYS A 135 -12.07 12.45 -25.35
C LYS A 135 -11.85 11.27 -24.40
N VAL A 136 -11.95 10.04 -24.91
CA VAL A 136 -11.46 8.83 -24.21
C VAL A 136 -9.94 8.83 -24.09
N MET A 137 -9.45 8.51 -22.90
CA MET A 137 -8.01 8.46 -22.61
C MET A 137 -7.52 7.02 -22.62
N SER A 138 -6.47 6.71 -23.39
CA SER A 138 -5.79 5.41 -23.34
C SER A 138 -4.58 5.45 -22.40
N ARG A 139 -4.11 4.27 -21.96
CA ARG A 139 -2.92 4.16 -21.09
C ARG A 139 -1.68 4.80 -21.71
N LYS A 140 -1.55 4.72 -23.04
CA LYS A 140 -0.39 5.19 -23.79
C LYS A 140 -0.29 6.71 -23.81
N GLU A 141 -1.40 7.41 -23.57
CA GLU A 141 -1.46 8.87 -23.58
C GLU A 141 -1.09 9.48 -22.23
N ILE A 142 -0.86 8.65 -21.20
CA ILE A 142 -0.35 9.08 -19.89
C ILE A 142 1.18 9.00 -19.95
N THR A 143 1.80 10.01 -20.57
CA THR A 143 3.24 10.02 -20.83
C THR A 143 4.07 10.40 -19.61
N ASP A 144 3.50 11.10 -18.63
CA ASP A 144 4.24 11.56 -17.44
C ASP A 144 4.37 10.46 -16.35
N GLY A 145 3.87 9.27 -16.67
CA GLY A 145 3.94 8.08 -15.83
C GLY A 145 2.70 7.87 -14.97
N ALA A 146 2.11 6.69 -15.06
CA ALA A 146 0.91 6.32 -14.30
C ALA A 146 1.08 6.47 -12.78
N SER A 147 2.28 6.24 -12.24
CA SER A 147 2.60 6.42 -10.82
C SER A 147 2.76 7.89 -10.39
N ASN A 148 2.68 8.84 -11.32
CA ASN A 148 2.84 10.28 -11.06
C ASN A 148 1.58 11.07 -11.42
N THR A 149 0.53 10.44 -11.94
CA THR A 149 -0.70 11.11 -12.37
C THR A 149 -1.86 10.78 -11.43
N LEU A 150 -2.52 11.81 -10.90
CA LEU A 150 -3.72 11.69 -10.07
C LEU A 150 -4.93 11.26 -10.91
N PHE A 151 -5.68 10.26 -10.44
CA PHE A 151 -6.83 9.71 -11.15
C PHE A 151 -8.15 10.07 -10.51
N ILE A 152 -8.41 9.57 -9.29
CA ILE A 152 -9.68 9.73 -8.58
C ILE A 152 -9.38 10.13 -7.15
N GLY A 153 -10.04 11.17 -6.63
CA GLY A 153 -9.81 11.69 -5.28
C GLY A 153 -11.08 12.02 -4.52
N GLU A 154 -10.92 12.30 -3.23
CA GLU A 154 -12.05 12.60 -2.34
C GLU A 154 -12.61 14.02 -2.55
N VAL A 155 -13.93 14.15 -2.44
CA VAL A 155 -14.66 15.42 -2.43
C VAL A 155 -15.62 15.49 -1.25
N ASN A 156 -15.75 16.68 -0.68
CA ASN A 156 -16.54 16.92 0.54
C ASN A 156 -17.60 18.03 0.40
N ALA A 157 -17.81 18.55 -0.81
CA ALA A 157 -18.78 19.58 -1.12
C ALA A 157 -19.25 19.45 -2.57
N ALA A 158 -20.49 19.88 -2.86
CA ALA A 158 -21.14 19.69 -4.17
C ALA A 158 -21.04 18.23 -4.66
N LEU A 159 -21.44 17.29 -3.82
CA LEU A 159 -21.33 15.86 -4.09
C LEU A 159 -22.16 15.50 -5.34
N PRO A 160 -21.55 14.91 -6.40
CA PRO A 160 -22.29 14.50 -7.59
C PRO A 160 -23.25 13.33 -7.29
N ALA A 161 -24.37 13.26 -8.01
CA ALA A 161 -25.07 11.99 -8.15
C ALA A 161 -24.14 11.01 -8.89
N TRP A 162 -23.99 9.78 -8.40
CA TRP A 162 -23.00 8.86 -8.97
C TRP A 162 -23.31 8.51 -10.43
N GLY A 163 -24.59 8.54 -10.81
CA GLY A 163 -25.06 8.29 -12.17
C GLY A 163 -24.92 9.46 -13.14
N LYS A 164 -24.68 10.67 -12.64
CA LYS A 164 -24.63 11.87 -13.48
C LYS A 164 -23.42 11.85 -14.41
N PRO A 165 -23.61 11.93 -15.75
CA PRO A 165 -22.51 11.99 -16.71
C PRO A 165 -21.71 13.30 -16.59
N GLY A 166 -20.47 13.25 -17.07
CA GLY A 166 -19.62 14.45 -17.17
C GLY A 166 -19.15 15.04 -15.84
N THR A 167 -19.29 14.32 -14.73
CA THR A 167 -18.77 14.74 -13.43
C THR A 167 -17.29 14.38 -13.30
N ALA A 168 -16.45 15.40 -13.22
CA ALA A 168 -15.03 15.32 -12.89
C ALA A 168 -14.57 16.70 -12.39
N ARG A 169 -13.45 16.76 -11.66
CA ARG A 169 -12.85 18.01 -11.16
C ARG A 169 -11.41 18.12 -11.62
N ASN A 170 -10.93 19.34 -11.81
CA ASN A 170 -9.52 19.56 -12.15
C ASN A 170 -8.70 19.72 -10.86
N PRO A 171 -7.81 18.77 -10.51
CA PRO A 171 -7.01 18.86 -9.28
C PRO A 171 -6.14 20.12 -9.23
N ALA A 172 -5.71 20.67 -10.38
CA ALA A 172 -4.88 21.87 -10.44
C ALA A 172 -5.57 23.14 -9.88
N ILE A 173 -6.91 23.13 -9.75
CA ILE A 173 -7.68 24.20 -9.09
C ILE A 173 -7.36 24.29 -7.59
N GLY A 174 -6.78 23.24 -7.00
CA GLY A 174 -6.38 23.20 -5.60
C GLY A 174 -7.21 22.24 -4.75
N LEU A 175 -6.74 22.03 -3.52
CA LEU A 175 -7.33 21.13 -2.53
C LEU A 175 -7.95 21.92 -1.36
N GLY A 176 -8.58 21.20 -0.43
CA GLY A 176 -9.21 21.79 0.76
C GLY A 176 -10.73 21.96 0.68
N GLY A 177 -11.36 21.37 -0.33
CA GLY A 177 -12.81 21.34 -0.48
C GLY A 177 -13.42 22.56 -1.15
N GLY A 178 -14.72 22.47 -1.44
CA GLY A 178 -15.48 23.43 -2.24
C GLY A 178 -16.15 22.77 -3.44
N PRO A 179 -16.94 23.54 -4.23
CA PRO A 179 -17.73 22.99 -5.32
C PRO A 179 -16.88 22.38 -6.45
N ASP A 180 -15.74 22.99 -6.76
CA ASP A 180 -14.88 22.58 -7.89
C ASP A 180 -13.54 21.97 -7.46
N ARG A 181 -13.33 21.78 -6.15
CA ARG A 181 -12.07 21.30 -5.57
C ARG A 181 -12.21 19.96 -4.90
N PHE A 182 -11.11 19.23 -4.83
CA PHE A 182 -11.03 18.04 -4.02
C PHE A 182 -10.88 18.39 -2.54
N GLY A 183 -11.39 17.53 -1.66
CA GLY A 183 -11.44 17.79 -0.23
C GLY A 183 -11.82 16.55 0.56
N SER A 184 -11.22 16.40 1.72
CA SER A 184 -11.50 15.29 2.64
C SER A 184 -11.60 15.80 4.08
N PRO A 185 -12.16 15.01 5.01
CA PRO A 185 -12.19 15.34 6.43
C PRO A 185 -10.90 14.98 7.17
N TRP A 186 -9.82 14.61 6.47
CA TRP A 186 -8.64 14.03 7.09
C TRP A 186 -7.55 15.05 7.45
N THR A 187 -7.01 14.89 8.65
CA THR A 187 -5.77 15.54 9.10
C THR A 187 -4.74 14.47 9.45
N ILE A 188 -3.53 14.57 8.89
CA ILE A 188 -2.40 13.68 9.15
C ILE A 188 -1.22 14.54 9.58
N ALA A 189 -0.64 14.25 10.75
CA ALA A 189 0.48 15.01 11.31
C ALA A 189 0.27 16.54 11.38
N GLY A 190 -0.97 16.98 11.60
CA GLY A 190 -1.33 18.40 11.67
C GLY A 190 -1.62 19.05 10.31
N GLU A 191 -1.46 18.33 9.20
CA GLU A 191 -1.81 18.82 7.87
C GLU A 191 -3.13 18.23 7.39
N ASN A 192 -3.97 19.08 6.80
CA ASN A 192 -5.17 18.61 6.12
C ASN A 192 -4.76 18.00 4.76
N VAL A 193 -5.26 16.82 4.46
CA VAL A 193 -4.89 16.06 3.25
C VAL A 193 -6.12 15.66 2.46
N VAL A 194 -5.93 15.18 1.24
CA VAL A 194 -6.95 14.51 0.43
C VAL A 194 -6.35 13.21 -0.11
N TYR A 195 -7.06 12.09 0.00
CA TYR A 195 -6.61 10.88 -0.69
C TYR A 195 -6.92 10.93 -2.17
N PHE A 196 -5.94 10.52 -2.97
CA PHE A 196 -6.07 10.29 -4.39
C PHE A 196 -5.54 8.92 -4.75
N THR A 197 -6.18 8.28 -5.71
CA THR A 197 -5.60 7.21 -6.51
C THR A 197 -4.65 7.81 -7.55
N LEU A 198 -3.58 7.08 -7.84
CA LEU A 198 -2.71 7.33 -8.99
C LEU A 198 -3.09 6.37 -10.13
N GLY A 199 -2.62 6.66 -11.33
CA GLY A 199 -2.80 5.81 -12.50
C GLY A 199 -2.17 4.42 -12.40
N ASP A 200 -1.33 4.16 -11.41
CA ASP A 200 -0.80 2.83 -11.08
C ASP A 200 -1.64 2.05 -10.05
N GLY A 201 -2.76 2.63 -9.62
CA GLY A 201 -3.67 2.06 -8.63
C GLY A 201 -3.26 2.29 -7.18
N SER A 202 -2.11 2.92 -6.92
CA SER A 202 -1.72 3.28 -5.55
C SER A 202 -2.56 4.45 -5.01
N VAL A 203 -2.79 4.49 -3.69
CA VAL A 203 -3.56 5.56 -3.03
C VAL A 203 -2.66 6.36 -2.11
N ARG A 204 -2.64 7.68 -2.27
CA ARG A 204 -1.74 8.62 -1.58
C ARG A 204 -2.49 9.78 -0.94
N PRO A 205 -2.14 10.18 0.29
CA PRO A 205 -2.61 11.45 0.84
C PRO A 205 -1.81 12.60 0.22
N ILE A 206 -2.50 13.61 -0.30
CA ILE A 206 -1.89 14.84 -0.84
C ILE A 206 -2.23 15.99 0.10
N SER A 207 -1.21 16.71 0.58
CA SER A 207 -1.39 17.84 1.49
C SER A 207 -2.14 18.99 0.82
N ASN A 208 -3.06 19.62 1.53
CA ASN A 208 -3.76 20.81 1.07
C ASN A 208 -2.81 22.00 0.84
N ASN A 209 -1.62 21.96 1.45
CA ASN A 209 -0.59 22.99 1.33
C ASN A 209 0.41 22.71 0.20
N ILE A 210 0.18 21.67 -0.62
CA ILE A 210 1.02 21.38 -1.78
C ILE A 210 1.15 22.60 -2.69
N ASP A 211 2.36 22.81 -3.22
CA ASP A 211 2.60 23.86 -4.21
C ASP A 211 1.67 23.64 -5.42
N ARG A 212 0.92 24.69 -5.80
CA ARG A 212 -0.06 24.63 -6.88
C ARG A 212 0.54 24.22 -8.23
N ARG A 213 1.82 24.53 -8.46
CA ARG A 213 2.53 24.10 -9.68
C ARG A 213 2.78 22.60 -9.65
N VAL A 214 3.22 22.07 -8.51
CA VAL A 214 3.41 20.61 -8.33
C VAL A 214 2.09 19.87 -8.46
N LEU A 215 1.01 20.39 -7.86
CA LEU A 215 -0.32 19.82 -8.02
C LEU A 215 -0.79 19.86 -9.48
N GLY A 216 -0.42 20.90 -10.22
CA GLY A 216 -0.65 21.00 -11.67
C GLY A 216 0.03 19.88 -12.45
N TYR A 217 1.31 19.60 -12.16
CA TYR A 217 2.06 18.50 -12.77
C TYR A 217 1.42 17.15 -12.49
N LEU A 218 1.02 16.90 -11.24
CA LEU A 218 0.36 15.65 -10.85
C LEU A 218 -1.05 15.50 -11.44
N ALA A 219 -1.71 16.61 -11.75
CA ALA A 219 -3.03 16.61 -12.39
C ALA A 219 -2.93 16.30 -13.89
N ASN A 220 -1.83 16.65 -14.55
CA ASN A 220 -1.70 16.50 -15.98
C ASN A 220 -1.15 15.10 -16.34
N PRO A 221 -1.78 14.36 -17.26
CA PRO A 221 -1.23 13.08 -17.70
C PRO A 221 -0.04 13.19 -18.68
N SER A 222 0.16 14.34 -19.31
CA SER A 222 1.05 14.45 -20.48
C SER A 222 1.65 15.85 -20.74
N ASP A 223 1.98 16.62 -19.71
CA ASP A 223 2.63 17.92 -19.89
C ASP A 223 4.17 17.85 -19.93
N GLY A 224 4.74 16.66 -19.73
CA GLY A 224 6.18 16.42 -19.75
C GLY A 224 6.91 16.88 -18.50
N ASN A 225 6.20 17.40 -17.48
CA ASN A 225 6.77 17.79 -16.20
C ASN A 225 6.54 16.65 -15.20
N GLU A 226 7.33 15.59 -15.32
CA GLU A 226 7.28 14.47 -14.39
C GLU A 226 7.65 14.94 -12.97
N PHE A 227 6.77 14.65 -12.01
CA PHE A 227 7.03 14.86 -10.60
C PHE A 227 6.85 13.56 -9.84
N ASP A 228 7.92 13.09 -9.18
CA ASP A 228 7.84 11.90 -8.33
C ASP A 228 6.97 12.19 -7.11
N VAL A 229 5.72 11.73 -7.13
CA VAL A 229 4.79 11.95 -6.01
C VAL A 229 5.32 11.37 -4.70
N ALA A 230 6.18 10.34 -4.76
CA ALA A 230 6.79 9.76 -3.56
C ALA A 230 7.74 10.76 -2.86
N SER A 231 8.17 11.83 -3.53
CA SER A 231 8.97 12.89 -2.92
C SER A 231 8.14 13.82 -2.01
N LEU A 232 6.80 13.81 -2.09
CA LEU A 232 5.92 14.62 -1.23
C LEU A 232 5.86 14.10 0.20
N ASP A 233 6.09 12.80 0.40
CA ASP A 233 6.12 12.15 1.71
C ASP A 233 7.21 12.75 2.64
N ALA A 234 8.18 13.50 2.09
CA ALA A 234 9.27 14.14 2.82
C ALA A 234 8.91 15.49 3.49
N LYS A 235 7.82 16.17 3.08
CA LYS A 235 7.49 17.54 3.54
C LYS A 235 6.50 17.64 4.71
N VAL A 236 5.83 16.54 5.07
CA VAL A 236 4.81 16.48 6.14
C VAL A 236 5.44 16.35 7.55
N ASN A 237 6.78 16.44 7.66
CA ASN A 237 7.55 16.41 8.92
C ASN A 237 8.40 17.70 9.06
N PRO A 238 7.94 18.75 9.78
CA PRO A 238 8.62 20.04 9.82
C PRO A 238 9.87 20.12 10.72
N THR A 239 10.47 19.02 11.17
CA THR A 239 11.75 19.06 11.94
C THR A 239 13.00 18.92 11.08
N ALA A 240 12.88 18.91 9.75
CA ALA A 240 14.02 18.86 8.84
C ALA A 240 14.53 20.26 8.44
N GLN A 241 15.18 20.97 9.37
CA GLN A 241 16.22 21.97 9.09
C GLN A 241 17.25 21.84 10.23
N THR A 242 18.50 21.45 10.01
CA THR A 242 19.47 22.08 9.11
C THR A 242 20.41 21.05 8.49
N SER A 243 20.70 21.26 7.21
CA SER A 243 21.80 20.64 6.48
C SER A 243 23.15 20.94 7.16
N ALA A 244 23.78 19.92 7.74
CA ALA A 244 25.22 19.89 7.90
C ALA A 244 25.78 19.01 6.77
N SER A 245 26.49 19.63 5.83
CA SER A 245 27.27 18.92 4.82
C SER A 245 28.28 17.98 5.51
N ILE A 246 28.22 16.69 5.20
CA ILE A 246 29.23 15.73 5.66
C ILE A 246 30.52 15.97 4.85
N PRO A 247 31.70 16.09 5.51
CA PRO A 247 32.99 16.21 4.84
C PRO A 247 33.27 15.00 3.94
N GLU A 248 33.89 15.27 2.80
CA GLU A 248 34.08 14.38 1.65
C GLU A 248 34.96 13.13 1.91
N GLY A 249 35.39 12.88 3.15
CA GLY A 249 36.34 11.84 3.52
C GLY A 249 35.77 10.54 4.12
N LEU A 250 34.46 10.36 4.22
CA LEU A 250 33.83 9.19 4.86
C LEU A 250 32.92 8.35 3.92
N ARG A 251 33.10 8.43 2.60
CA ARG A 251 32.41 7.53 1.66
C ARG A 251 33.25 6.26 1.43
N PRO A 252 32.80 5.05 1.80
CA PRO A 252 33.39 3.81 1.29
C PRO A 252 33.14 3.69 -0.22
N ASN A 253 34.14 3.20 -0.95
CA ASN A 253 34.30 3.32 -2.38
C ASN A 253 33.15 2.75 -3.25
N GLY A 254 32.64 3.58 -4.16
CA GLY A 254 32.54 3.24 -5.60
C GLY A 254 31.37 2.41 -6.14
N GLY A 255 30.54 1.76 -5.32
CA GLY A 255 29.34 1.05 -5.83
C GLY A 255 28.07 1.89 -5.72
N ARG A 256 27.33 2.13 -6.81
CA ARG A 256 25.93 2.60 -6.70
C ARG A 256 25.15 1.55 -5.89
N PRO A 257 24.33 1.92 -4.89
CA PRO A 257 23.46 0.96 -4.22
C PRO A 257 22.64 0.21 -5.26
N ILE A 258 22.71 -1.13 -5.26
CA ILE A 258 21.71 -1.94 -5.94
C ILE A 258 20.40 -1.63 -5.22
N ASP A 259 19.34 -1.26 -5.95
CA ASP A 259 18.12 -0.71 -5.35
C ASP A 259 17.49 -1.69 -4.34
N GLY A 260 17.79 -1.50 -3.05
CA GLY A 260 17.31 -2.35 -1.96
C GLY A 260 15.79 -2.40 -1.88
N LYS A 261 15.12 -1.41 -2.46
CA LYS A 261 13.67 -1.38 -2.67
C LYS A 261 13.22 -2.50 -3.60
N GLU A 262 13.87 -2.69 -4.74
CA GLU A 262 13.51 -3.73 -5.71
C GLU A 262 13.73 -5.13 -5.14
N ARG A 263 14.80 -5.33 -4.35
CA ARG A 263 15.03 -6.60 -3.64
C ARG A 263 13.92 -6.94 -2.66
N LEU A 264 13.47 -5.96 -1.87
CA LEU A 264 12.32 -6.13 -0.97
C LEU A 264 11.01 -6.35 -1.71
N LYS A 265 10.80 -5.74 -2.88
CA LYS A 265 9.61 -6.00 -3.71
C LYS A 265 9.56 -7.46 -4.19
N GLU A 266 10.68 -8.00 -4.66
CA GLU A 266 10.75 -9.40 -5.08
C GLU A 266 10.51 -10.37 -3.91
N ILE A 267 11.01 -10.04 -2.72
CA ILE A 267 10.71 -10.80 -1.50
C ILE A 267 9.23 -10.70 -1.14
N GLY A 268 8.62 -9.53 -1.25
CA GLY A 268 7.18 -9.35 -1.06
C GLY A 268 6.36 -10.25 -1.99
N LYS A 269 6.66 -10.24 -3.30
CA LYS A 269 6.01 -11.13 -4.28
C LYS A 269 6.17 -12.60 -3.89
N ALA A 270 7.37 -13.02 -3.48
CA ALA A 270 7.63 -14.38 -3.04
C ALA A 270 6.84 -14.76 -1.78
N SER A 271 6.71 -13.86 -0.80
CA SER A 271 5.91 -14.07 0.41
C SER A 271 4.42 -14.25 0.10
N HIS A 272 3.87 -13.46 -0.82
CA HIS A 272 2.49 -13.62 -1.27
C HIS A 272 2.29 -14.90 -2.09
N ALA A 273 3.26 -15.27 -2.93
CA ALA A 273 3.22 -16.55 -3.65
C ALA A 273 3.24 -17.75 -2.68
N HIS A 274 4.04 -17.68 -1.62
CA HIS A 274 4.02 -18.67 -0.55
C HIS A 274 2.65 -18.74 0.12
N HIS A 275 2.07 -17.59 0.49
CA HIS A 275 0.72 -17.54 1.04
C HIS A 275 -0.32 -18.16 0.11
N ASN A 276 -0.25 -17.91 -1.19
CA ASN A 276 -1.22 -18.46 -2.14
C ASN A 276 -1.14 -20.00 -2.23
N VAL A 277 0.04 -20.59 -2.01
CA VAL A 277 0.24 -22.04 -2.05
C VAL A 277 -0.08 -22.71 -0.71
N HIS A 278 0.31 -22.08 0.40
CA HIS A 278 0.28 -22.70 1.74
C HIS A 278 -0.86 -22.17 2.62
N GLY A 279 -1.57 -21.13 2.21
CA GLY A 279 -2.62 -20.46 3.00
C GLY A 279 -2.08 -19.54 4.10
N HIS A 280 -0.76 -19.37 4.21
CA HIS A 280 -0.10 -18.50 5.18
C HIS A 280 1.25 -17.99 4.66
N PHE A 281 1.69 -16.84 5.16
CA PHE A 281 3.06 -16.36 4.97
C PHE A 281 4.07 -17.31 5.65
N PRO A 282 5.35 -17.30 5.24
CA PRO A 282 6.35 -18.16 5.85
C PRO A 282 6.40 -17.97 7.37
N SER A 283 6.56 -19.03 8.15
CA SER A 283 6.77 -18.94 9.59
C SER A 283 8.25 -19.12 9.95
N GLY A 284 8.63 -18.66 11.15
CA GLY A 284 9.86 -19.16 11.80
C GLY A 284 9.74 -20.65 12.15
N PRO A 285 10.83 -21.28 12.61
CA PRO A 285 10.85 -22.71 12.91
C PRO A 285 9.86 -23.03 14.04
N THR A 286 8.98 -23.99 13.80
CA THR A 286 7.94 -24.44 14.73
C THR A 286 8.22 -25.87 15.18
N GLU A 287 8.62 -26.07 16.44
CA GLU A 287 8.63 -27.40 17.07
C GLU A 287 7.20 -27.78 17.53
N ILE A 288 6.21 -27.75 16.64
CA ILE A 288 4.81 -28.06 16.98
C ILE A 288 4.32 -29.24 16.14
N PRO A 289 3.83 -30.33 16.76
CA PRO A 289 3.39 -31.54 16.06
C PRO A 289 2.26 -31.35 15.02
N ASP A 290 1.49 -30.26 15.10
CA ASP A 290 0.27 -30.04 14.30
C ASP A 290 0.28 -28.72 13.47
N ALA A 291 1.43 -28.08 13.28
CA ALA A 291 1.53 -26.91 12.40
C ALA A 291 1.39 -27.35 10.92
N ALA A 292 0.70 -26.56 10.09
CA ALA A 292 0.56 -26.81 8.66
C ALA A 292 1.93 -26.86 7.92
N ASP A 293 2.95 -26.23 8.51
CA ASP A 293 4.36 -26.32 8.13
C ASP A 293 5.20 -26.60 9.39
N THR A 294 5.66 -27.85 9.54
CA THR A 294 6.54 -28.31 10.64
C THR A 294 8.03 -28.07 10.34
N SER A 295 8.35 -27.24 9.35
CA SER A 295 9.73 -27.11 8.89
C SER A 295 10.61 -26.36 9.89
N LYS A 296 11.82 -26.88 10.11
CA LYS A 296 12.92 -26.23 10.87
C LYS A 296 13.57 -25.08 10.08
N LEU A 297 12.92 -24.62 9.01
CA LEU A 297 13.49 -23.68 8.06
C LEU A 297 13.45 -22.25 8.60
N SER A 298 14.39 -21.43 8.13
CA SER A 298 14.26 -19.99 8.30
C SER A 298 13.19 -19.44 7.35
N VAL A 299 12.62 -18.28 7.70
CA VAL A 299 11.69 -17.53 6.83
C VAL A 299 12.24 -17.39 5.40
N PHE A 300 13.54 -17.14 5.25
CA PHE A 300 14.18 -17.02 3.94
C PHE A 300 14.28 -18.35 3.19
N ALA A 301 14.56 -19.45 3.88
CA ALA A 301 14.66 -20.76 3.26
C ALA A 301 13.31 -21.20 2.66
N SER A 302 12.19 -20.92 3.35
CA SER A 302 10.84 -21.20 2.84
C SER A 302 10.48 -20.37 1.60
N LEU A 303 11.11 -19.21 1.38
CA LEU A 303 10.88 -18.36 0.22
C LEU A 303 11.67 -18.77 -1.04
N LEU A 304 12.70 -19.62 -0.91
CA LEU A 304 13.57 -19.98 -2.03
C LEU A 304 12.82 -20.52 -3.27
N PRO A 305 11.83 -21.42 -3.16
CA PRO A 305 11.06 -21.90 -4.32
C PRO A 305 10.38 -20.75 -5.08
N HIS A 306 9.87 -19.76 -4.35
CA HIS A 306 9.16 -18.61 -4.90
C HIS A 306 10.10 -17.51 -5.42
N LEU A 307 11.40 -17.61 -5.12
CA LEU A 307 12.47 -16.75 -5.64
C LEU A 307 13.24 -17.38 -6.81
N GLY A 308 12.77 -18.52 -7.33
CA GLY A 308 13.44 -19.27 -8.40
C GLY A 308 14.70 -20.02 -7.95
N GLN A 309 14.89 -20.22 -6.64
CA GLN A 309 16.08 -20.83 -6.04
C GLN A 309 15.85 -22.32 -5.69
N GLN A 310 15.16 -23.04 -6.59
CA GLN A 310 14.75 -24.44 -6.35
C GLN A 310 15.95 -25.37 -6.10
N THR A 311 17.05 -25.19 -6.84
CA THR A 311 18.27 -25.99 -6.68
C THR A 311 18.85 -25.85 -5.28
N THR A 312 18.93 -24.63 -4.76
CA THR A 312 19.43 -24.36 -3.41
C THR A 312 18.46 -24.91 -2.36
N PHE A 313 17.16 -24.73 -2.56
CA PHE A 313 16.13 -25.25 -1.65
C PHE A 313 16.15 -26.77 -1.54
N ASN A 314 16.33 -27.48 -2.66
CA ASN A 314 16.40 -28.94 -2.70
C ASN A 314 17.69 -29.49 -2.09
N ALA A 315 18.74 -28.67 -2.00
CA ALA A 315 20.01 -29.05 -1.38
C ALA A 315 20.01 -28.94 0.15
N ILE A 316 18.96 -28.36 0.76
CA ILE A 316 18.82 -28.25 2.21
C ILE A 316 18.37 -29.60 2.78
N ASP A 317 19.18 -30.18 3.65
CA ASP A 317 18.79 -31.28 4.51
C ASP A 317 17.91 -30.75 5.65
N ARG A 318 16.60 -30.96 5.51
CA ARG A 318 15.58 -30.48 6.46
C ARG A 318 15.56 -31.27 7.78
N ASN A 319 16.25 -32.40 7.85
CA ASN A 319 16.36 -33.21 9.06
C ASN A 319 17.55 -32.80 9.93
N ALA A 320 18.54 -32.12 9.34
CA ALA A 320 19.71 -31.59 10.03
C ALA A 320 19.50 -30.15 10.53
N SER A 321 20.30 -29.70 11.50
CA SER A 321 20.31 -28.30 11.90
C SER A 321 20.79 -27.40 10.76
N TRP A 322 20.36 -26.14 10.74
CA TRP A 322 20.74 -25.20 9.70
C TRP A 322 22.26 -24.97 9.64
N ASP A 323 22.94 -25.02 10.80
CA ASP A 323 24.37 -24.78 10.96
C ASP A 323 25.22 -26.07 10.92
N SER A 324 24.60 -27.20 10.56
CA SER A 324 25.28 -28.48 10.40
C SER A 324 26.26 -28.47 9.23
N SER A 325 27.24 -29.38 9.26
CA SER A 325 28.15 -29.58 8.13
C SER A 325 27.43 -30.00 6.85
N GLN A 326 26.32 -30.76 6.94
CA GLN A 326 25.50 -31.16 5.79
C GLN A 326 24.90 -29.93 5.07
N ASN A 327 24.40 -28.97 5.83
CA ASN A 327 23.72 -27.80 5.28
C ASN A 327 24.66 -26.64 4.90
N ARG A 328 25.95 -26.74 5.21
CA ARG A 328 26.94 -25.69 4.93
C ARG A 328 26.98 -25.25 3.48
N ARG A 329 26.85 -26.17 2.53
CA ARG A 329 26.87 -25.83 1.10
C ARG A 329 25.61 -25.07 0.68
N ALA A 330 24.43 -25.54 1.11
CA ALA A 330 23.16 -24.89 0.79
C ALA A 330 23.12 -23.47 1.37
N TYR A 331 23.34 -23.32 2.68
CA TYR A 331 23.31 -22.03 3.35
C TYR A 331 24.56 -21.16 3.12
N GLY A 332 25.61 -21.69 2.50
CA GLY A 332 26.73 -20.92 1.97
C GLY A 332 26.44 -20.29 0.61
N THR A 333 25.31 -20.62 -0.03
CA THR A 333 24.94 -20.09 -1.34
C THR A 333 24.47 -18.65 -1.22
N ARG A 334 25.07 -17.76 -2.03
CA ARG A 334 24.65 -16.36 -2.14
C ARG A 334 23.33 -16.29 -2.90
N ILE A 335 22.30 -15.76 -2.25
CA ILE A 335 20.98 -15.51 -2.86
C ILE A 335 20.83 -14.02 -3.10
N GLU A 336 20.98 -13.56 -4.35
CA GLU A 336 21.03 -12.14 -4.72
C GLU A 336 19.88 -11.30 -4.14
N ASN A 337 18.69 -11.89 -3.98
CA ASN A 337 17.52 -11.22 -3.40
C ASN A 337 17.75 -10.74 -1.95
N PHE A 338 18.63 -11.39 -1.20
CA PHE A 338 18.93 -11.07 0.19
C PHE A 338 20.09 -10.07 0.34
N TYR A 339 20.69 -9.62 -0.77
CA TYR A 339 21.83 -8.68 -0.76
C TYR A 339 21.45 -7.35 -1.39
N GLN A 340 21.83 -6.29 -0.69
CA GLN A 340 21.55 -4.89 -1.07
C GLN A 340 22.80 -4.06 -1.32
N TRP A 341 23.98 -4.56 -0.90
CA TRP A 341 25.26 -3.89 -1.12
C TRP A 341 26.21 -4.82 -1.86
N PRO A 342 26.88 -4.34 -2.92
CA PRO A 342 27.78 -5.17 -3.71
C PRO A 342 29.09 -5.53 -2.97
N ASP A 343 29.49 -4.77 -1.95
CA ASP A 343 30.85 -4.81 -1.36
C ASP A 343 30.91 -5.24 0.12
N GLN A 344 29.85 -5.86 0.66
CA GLN A 344 29.90 -6.36 2.04
C GLN A 344 29.95 -7.89 2.05
N SER A 345 30.96 -8.40 2.75
CA SER A 345 31.41 -9.80 2.76
C SER A 345 30.27 -10.80 2.55
N ALA A 346 30.18 -11.36 1.34
CA ALA A 346 29.10 -12.27 0.97
C ALA A 346 29.04 -13.55 1.83
N VAL A 347 30.10 -13.80 2.61
CA VAL A 347 30.31 -14.98 3.44
C VAL A 347 30.63 -14.55 4.87
N GLY A 348 29.77 -14.94 5.80
CA GLY A 348 29.94 -14.71 7.23
C GLY A 348 30.83 -15.74 7.92
N PRO A 349 30.94 -15.66 9.26
CA PRO A 349 31.68 -16.64 10.04
C PRO A 349 31.26 -18.07 9.70
N LYS A 350 32.22 -18.99 9.55
CA LYS A 350 32.02 -20.42 9.22
C LYS A 350 31.54 -20.74 7.79
N GLY A 351 31.49 -19.77 6.87
CA GLY A 351 31.22 -20.03 5.45
C GLY A 351 29.76 -19.89 5.03
N TYR A 352 28.89 -19.38 5.90
CA TYR A 352 27.47 -19.17 5.60
C TYR A 352 27.22 -17.83 4.90
N ALA A 353 26.30 -17.82 3.94
CA ALA A 353 25.89 -16.62 3.23
C ALA A 353 25.00 -15.75 4.12
N LEU A 354 25.34 -14.46 4.19
CA LEU A 354 24.66 -13.47 5.03
C LEU A 354 23.44 -12.86 4.34
N SER A 355 22.57 -12.21 5.13
CA SER A 355 21.46 -11.41 4.62
C SER A 355 21.59 -9.94 5.03
N HIS A 356 21.29 -9.04 4.08
CA HIS A 356 21.13 -7.60 4.30
C HIS A 356 19.68 -7.22 4.65
N ILE A 357 18.83 -8.22 4.85
CA ILE A 357 17.41 -8.10 5.14
C ILE A 357 17.11 -8.97 6.36
N ALA A 358 16.27 -8.48 7.27
CA ALA A 358 15.82 -9.25 8.43
C ALA A 358 14.29 -9.39 8.42
N PRO A 359 13.76 -10.59 8.73
CA PRO A 359 12.35 -10.77 9.03
C PRO A 359 11.96 -10.06 10.34
N ASN A 360 10.71 -9.59 10.42
CA ASN A 360 10.15 -9.06 11.66
C ASN A 360 9.86 -10.19 12.66
N SER A 361 10.56 -10.20 13.79
CA SER A 361 10.39 -11.20 14.85
C SER A 361 8.99 -11.19 15.48
N ARG A 362 8.33 -10.03 15.52
CA ARG A 362 6.97 -9.88 16.09
C ARG A 362 5.84 -10.32 15.15
N LEU A 363 6.15 -10.59 13.89
CA LEU A 363 5.20 -11.14 12.92
C LEU A 363 5.46 -12.62 12.63
N PHE A 364 6.72 -13.01 12.46
CA PHE A 364 7.07 -14.35 12.01
C PHE A 364 7.34 -15.35 13.14
N LYS A 365 7.26 -14.89 14.40
CA LYS A 365 7.30 -15.72 15.61
C LYS A 365 6.17 -15.31 16.57
N ILE A 366 4.92 -15.39 16.10
CA ILE A 366 3.75 -15.12 16.95
C ILE A 366 3.48 -16.36 17.78
N GLU A 367 3.51 -16.28 19.10
CA GLU A 367 3.05 -17.33 20.02
C GLU A 367 1.67 -16.97 20.58
N VAL A 368 0.69 -17.85 20.37
CA VAL A 368 -0.67 -17.78 20.95
C VAL A 368 -0.86 -19.04 21.80
N ASP A 369 -1.17 -18.87 23.09
CA ASP A 369 -1.36 -19.98 24.05
C ASP A 369 -0.22 -21.03 24.06
N GLY A 370 1.04 -20.56 23.93
CA GLY A 370 2.22 -21.42 23.86
C GLY A 370 2.40 -22.16 22.53
N LYS A 371 1.59 -21.84 21.51
CA LYS A 371 1.71 -22.35 20.14
C LYS A 371 2.08 -21.23 19.18
N VAL A 372 3.14 -21.41 18.42
CA VAL A 372 3.51 -20.50 17.34
C VAL A 372 2.48 -20.60 16.20
N VAL A 373 1.93 -19.47 15.78
CA VAL A 373 0.95 -19.35 14.70
C VAL A 373 1.61 -18.74 13.47
N SER A 374 1.39 -19.35 12.30
CA SER A 374 1.86 -18.81 11.03
C SER A 374 1.06 -17.56 10.66
N PRO A 375 1.72 -16.45 10.31
CA PRO A 375 1.01 -15.24 9.90
C PRO A 375 0.27 -15.48 8.57
N SER A 376 -0.96 -14.99 8.46
CA SER A 376 -1.81 -15.02 7.27
C SER A 376 -2.54 -13.69 7.12
N TYR A 377 -3.26 -13.48 6.02
CA TYR A 377 -4.13 -12.30 5.90
C TYR A 377 -5.16 -12.22 7.03
N GLN A 378 -5.62 -13.35 7.57
CA GLN A 378 -6.62 -13.41 8.64
C GLN A 378 -6.02 -13.12 10.02
N THR A 379 -4.79 -13.54 10.28
CA THR A 379 -4.15 -13.35 11.59
C THR A 379 -3.57 -11.94 11.76
N ILE A 380 -3.40 -11.18 10.67
CA ILE A 380 -2.98 -9.78 10.70
C ILE A 380 -4.23 -8.90 10.80
N SER A 381 -4.75 -8.76 12.03
CA SER A 381 -6.04 -8.14 12.33
C SER A 381 -6.04 -6.62 12.24
N ASP A 382 -4.89 -5.96 12.38
CA ASP A 382 -4.75 -4.50 12.22
C ASP A 382 -4.58 -4.05 10.74
N GLY A 383 -4.63 -5.01 9.82
CA GLY A 383 -4.55 -4.83 8.38
C GLY A 383 -3.12 -4.90 7.86
N THR A 384 -2.91 -5.73 6.84
CA THR A 384 -1.60 -6.00 6.20
C THR A 384 -0.84 -4.76 5.73
N SER A 385 -1.56 -3.67 5.46
CA SER A 385 -1.00 -2.37 5.09
C SER A 385 -0.33 -1.58 6.22
N ASN A 386 -0.45 -2.06 7.47
CA ASN A 386 0.06 -1.42 8.68
C ASN A 386 1.13 -2.26 9.38
N THR A 387 1.43 -3.47 8.91
CA THR A 387 2.35 -4.40 9.59
C THR A 387 3.65 -4.55 8.81
N ILE A 388 4.78 -4.28 9.45
CA ILE A 388 6.11 -4.54 8.92
C ILE A 388 6.30 -6.06 8.81
N MET A 389 6.69 -6.51 7.63
CA MET A 389 7.04 -7.90 7.37
C MET A 389 8.55 -8.12 7.46
N MET A 390 9.34 -7.31 6.75
CA MET A 390 10.80 -7.39 6.74
C MET A 390 11.41 -6.00 6.60
N GLY A 391 12.70 -5.85 6.89
CA GLY A 391 13.40 -4.59 6.69
C GLY A 391 14.86 -4.75 6.36
N GLN A 392 15.46 -3.69 5.81
CA GLN A 392 16.89 -3.62 5.61
C GLN A 392 17.64 -3.74 6.94
N VAL A 393 18.87 -4.22 6.86
CA VAL A 393 19.83 -4.26 7.95
C VAL A 393 21.13 -3.69 7.40
N ASN A 394 21.85 -2.84 8.12
CA ASN A 394 23.09 -2.20 7.64
C ASN A 394 24.36 -2.67 8.38
N SER A 395 24.20 -3.49 9.42
CA SER A 395 25.28 -3.97 10.29
C SER A 395 24.88 -5.31 10.94
N HIS A 396 25.85 -6.05 11.48
CA HIS A 396 25.60 -7.32 12.19
C HIS A 396 24.77 -8.34 11.38
N PHE A 397 25.08 -8.47 10.08
CA PHE A 397 24.36 -9.40 9.20
C PHE A 397 24.38 -10.81 9.76
N ARG A 398 23.23 -11.49 9.64
CA ARG A 398 23.05 -12.87 10.09
C ARG A 398 22.93 -13.77 8.86
N PRO A 399 23.34 -15.05 8.95
CA PRO A 399 23.11 -16.02 7.88
C PRO A 399 21.64 -16.07 7.50
N TRP A 400 21.31 -16.07 6.21
CA TRP A 400 19.90 -16.18 5.78
C TRP A 400 19.29 -17.53 6.17
N GLY A 401 20.12 -18.55 6.35
CA GLY A 401 19.73 -19.87 6.84
C GLY A 401 19.41 -19.95 8.32
N ASP A 402 19.83 -18.95 9.11
CA ASP A 402 19.62 -18.96 10.56
C ASP A 402 18.13 -18.67 10.86
N PRO A 403 17.40 -19.61 11.49
CA PRO A 403 16.01 -19.42 11.88
C PRO A 403 15.81 -18.30 12.93
N ASN A 404 16.89 -17.82 13.55
CA ASN A 404 16.92 -16.71 14.50
C ASN A 404 17.44 -15.40 13.87
N ALA A 405 17.54 -15.33 12.55
CA ALA A 405 17.98 -14.13 11.83
C ALA A 405 16.96 -12.95 11.85
N SER A 406 15.80 -13.11 12.51
CA SER A 406 14.80 -12.06 12.68
C SER A 406 15.27 -10.92 13.58
N ARG A 407 14.72 -9.72 13.36
CA ARG A 407 14.94 -8.52 14.18
C ARG A 407 13.62 -7.93 14.64
N ASP A 408 13.64 -7.20 15.76
CA ASP A 408 12.46 -6.54 16.30
C ASP A 408 12.41 -5.08 15.82
N PRO A 409 11.53 -4.72 14.86
CA PRO A 409 11.42 -3.34 14.38
C PRO A 409 10.94 -2.38 15.48
N ALA A 410 10.30 -2.87 16.55
CA ALA A 410 9.86 -2.03 17.66
C ALA A 410 11.03 -1.46 18.49
N LEU A 411 12.22 -2.04 18.36
CA LEU A 411 13.45 -1.50 18.97
C LEU A 411 13.95 -0.25 18.24
N GLY A 412 13.36 0.10 17.09
CA GLY A 412 13.77 1.24 16.28
C GLY A 412 14.69 0.87 15.12
N PHE A 413 15.10 1.91 14.40
CA PHE A 413 15.99 1.79 13.24
C PHE A 413 17.36 2.38 13.56
N GLY A 414 18.41 1.69 13.13
CA GLY A 414 19.78 2.07 13.43
C GLY A 414 20.77 0.98 13.08
N SER A 415 21.93 1.02 13.71
CA SER A 415 23.03 0.08 13.47
C SER A 415 23.21 -0.94 14.60
N ASN A 416 22.27 -1.04 15.55
CA ASN A 416 22.37 -2.01 16.63
C ASN A 416 22.09 -3.45 16.13
N PRO A 417 22.63 -4.49 16.80
CA PRO A 417 22.53 -5.89 16.36
C PRO A 417 21.10 -6.43 16.18
N ASP A 418 20.13 -5.86 16.89
CA ASP A 418 18.72 -6.30 16.92
C ASP A 418 17.77 -5.33 16.22
N GLN A 419 18.27 -4.21 15.68
CA GLN A 419 17.48 -3.18 14.99
C GLN A 419 17.55 -3.35 13.47
N MET A 420 16.52 -2.94 12.75
CA MET A 420 16.61 -2.80 11.28
C MET A 420 17.35 -1.50 10.93
N GLY A 421 17.94 -1.37 9.74
CA GLY A 421 18.71 -0.17 9.37
C GLY A 421 19.17 -0.17 7.92
N GLY A 422 19.31 1.02 7.34
CA GLY A 422 19.92 1.28 6.03
C GLY A 422 21.16 2.17 6.16
N ASN A 423 21.79 2.49 5.03
CA ASN A 423 22.88 3.48 5.02
C ASN A 423 22.28 4.89 5.00
N GLY A 424 22.57 5.68 6.04
CA GLY A 424 22.04 7.04 6.21
C GLY A 424 20.95 7.13 7.28
N GLU A 425 20.01 8.06 7.13
CA GLU A 425 18.97 8.38 8.12
C GLU A 425 17.65 7.61 7.90
N PHE A 426 17.67 6.60 7.02
CA PHE A 426 16.49 5.81 6.69
C PHE A 426 16.83 4.37 6.34
N CYS A 427 15.81 3.52 6.38
CA CYS A 427 15.83 2.15 5.88
C CYS A 427 14.60 1.89 5.01
N PHE A 428 14.69 0.93 4.09
CA PHE A 428 13.50 0.40 3.43
C PHE A 428 12.89 -0.75 4.26
N ILE A 429 11.58 -0.78 4.33
CA ILE A 429 10.80 -1.84 4.97
C ILE A 429 9.78 -2.40 3.99
N LEU A 430 9.54 -3.70 4.06
CA LEU A 430 8.46 -4.40 3.37
C LEU A 430 7.28 -4.52 4.33
N LEU A 431 6.11 -4.06 3.91
CA LEU A 431 4.84 -4.29 4.61
C LEU A 431 4.21 -5.62 4.20
N ALA A 432 3.32 -6.14 5.04
CA ALA A 432 2.61 -7.39 4.79
C ALA A 432 1.62 -7.34 3.61
N ASP A 433 1.30 -6.15 3.08
CA ASP A 433 0.55 -5.96 1.84
C ASP A 433 1.44 -5.91 0.58
N GLY A 434 2.75 -6.16 0.74
CA GLY A 434 3.72 -6.20 -0.35
C GLY A 434 4.31 -4.85 -0.74
N ARG A 435 3.85 -3.74 -0.14
CA ARG A 435 4.45 -2.41 -0.39
C ARG A 435 5.80 -2.29 0.30
N VAL A 436 6.74 -1.64 -0.39
CA VAL A 436 8.04 -1.25 0.19
C VAL A 436 8.02 0.24 0.51
N MET A 437 8.28 0.59 1.77
CA MET A 437 8.29 1.96 2.25
C MET A 437 9.68 2.38 2.69
N LYS A 438 10.00 3.67 2.49
CA LYS A 438 11.16 4.33 3.09
C LYS A 438 10.76 4.77 4.50
N MET A 439 11.53 4.39 5.50
CA MET A 439 11.28 4.67 6.90
C MET A 439 12.47 5.38 7.53
N THR A 440 12.24 6.60 8.02
CA THR A 440 13.25 7.42 8.68
C THR A 440 13.45 7.00 10.14
N TYR A 441 14.61 7.30 10.72
CA TYR A 441 14.94 6.84 12.09
C TYR A 441 14.25 7.63 13.21
N ASN A 442 13.51 8.69 12.86
CA ASN A 442 12.81 9.58 13.80
C ASN A 442 11.36 9.16 14.11
N ILE A 443 10.93 7.97 13.71
CA ILE A 443 9.61 7.44 14.06
C ILE A 443 9.50 7.17 15.58
N SER A 444 8.35 7.48 16.18
CA SER A 444 8.16 7.28 17.62
C SER A 444 8.14 5.79 17.99
N SER A 445 8.67 5.46 19.17
CA SER A 445 8.71 4.07 19.67
C SER A 445 7.30 3.47 19.80
N GLN A 446 6.29 4.29 20.08
CA GLN A 446 4.89 3.85 20.11
C GLN A 446 4.39 3.50 18.70
N ALA A 447 4.59 4.37 17.71
CA ALA A 447 4.19 4.10 16.32
C ALA A 447 4.90 2.86 15.77
N LEU A 448 6.18 2.71 16.08
CA LEU A 448 6.97 1.52 15.76
C LEU A 448 6.39 0.24 16.35
N LYS A 449 6.02 0.24 17.64
CA LYS A 449 5.39 -0.91 18.28
C LYS A 449 4.09 -1.30 17.57
N HIS A 450 3.25 -0.33 17.24
CA HIS A 450 1.99 -0.57 16.53
C HIS A 450 2.24 -1.27 15.19
N ILE A 451 3.12 -0.71 14.35
CA ILE A 451 3.35 -1.26 13.00
C ILE A 451 4.24 -2.53 12.99
N SER A 452 4.83 -2.91 14.13
CA SER A 452 5.67 -4.11 14.22
C SER A 452 4.89 -5.37 14.56
N THR A 453 3.61 -5.28 14.92
CA THR A 453 2.81 -6.44 15.34
C THR A 453 1.60 -6.64 14.42
N PRO A 454 1.02 -7.84 14.34
CA PRO A 454 -0.19 -8.11 13.56
C PRO A 454 -1.49 -7.52 14.16
N ALA A 455 -1.43 -6.94 15.36
CA ALA A 455 -2.60 -6.45 16.11
C ALA A 455 -2.36 -5.06 16.74
N ALA A 456 -1.63 -4.17 16.04
CA ALA A 456 -1.40 -2.79 16.46
C ALA A 456 -0.93 -2.62 17.91
N GLY A 457 0.06 -3.38 18.34
CA GLY A 457 0.74 -3.26 19.64
C GLY A 457 0.10 -4.06 20.75
N ASP A 458 -1.09 -4.63 20.54
CA ASP A 458 -1.74 -5.51 21.51
C ASP A 458 -1.23 -6.95 21.32
N THR A 459 -1.06 -7.67 22.44
CA THR A 459 -0.91 -9.13 22.39
C THR A 459 -2.20 -9.68 21.80
N PRO A 460 -2.18 -10.48 20.72
CA PRO A 460 -3.41 -11.01 20.16
C PRO A 460 -4.12 -11.86 21.22
N THR A 461 -5.24 -11.35 21.75
CA THR A 461 -6.18 -12.14 22.56
C THR A 461 -7.08 -12.87 21.58
N TYR A 462 -6.88 -14.18 21.42
CA TYR A 462 -7.80 -15.07 20.71
C TYR A 462 -8.67 -15.82 21.72
#